data_AF-A0A2D4LBW6-F1
#
_entry.id   AF-A0A2D4LBW6-F1
#
_cell.length_a   1.000
_cell.length_b   1.000
_cell.length_c   1.000
_cell.angle_alpha   90.00
_cell.angle_beta   90.00
_cell.angle_gamma   90.00
#
_symmetry.space_group_name_H-M   'P 1'
#
loop_
_entity.id
_entity.type
_entity.pdbx_description
1 polymer ?
#
loop_
_entity_poly.entity_id
_entity_poly.type
_entity_poly.pdbx_seq_one_letter_code
_entity_poly.pdbx_strand_id
1 'polypeptide(L)'
;GSPIYREFWVFDVQNPEDVMQHGSVPIFKQKGPYTYRMRYIPKENIMEYRDATLSYLQPNIIIFQPDMSVGPENDTFTTVNLAVVSAPVLYKNGFIQFLMDIWMRSAKSKFLQTRTVKEILWGYEDPFLKKIPIKKIDKVVGIFYPYNKTFNGPYRIYSGKDDINKKGIITTYNNSRNLKY
;
A
#
# COMPACT_ATOMS: atom_id res chain seq x y z
N GLY A 1 25.18 2.53 6.97
CA GLY A 1 24.49 2.71 5.67
C GLY A 1 23.76 4.04 5.70
N SER A 2 23.62 4.70 4.55
CA SER A 2 22.91 5.98 4.46
C SER A 2 21.43 5.81 4.78
N PRO A 3 20.80 6.74 5.51
CA PRO A 3 19.36 6.70 5.75
C PRO A 3 18.60 6.82 4.42
N ILE A 4 17.51 6.07 4.29
CA ILE A 4 16.62 6.13 3.13
C ILE A 4 15.30 6.69 3.60
N TYR A 5 14.83 7.74 2.92
CA TYR A 5 13.55 8.37 3.19
C TYR A 5 12.59 8.14 2.01
N ARG A 6 11.30 8.10 2.32
CA ARG A 6 10.20 8.10 1.37
C ARG A 6 9.23 9.20 1.75
N GLU A 7 8.93 10.05 0.78
CA GLU A 7 8.05 11.19 0.95
C GLU A 7 6.75 10.94 0.20
N PHE A 8 5.62 11.24 0.83
CA PHE A 8 4.30 11.11 0.24
C PHE A 8 3.64 12.47 0.08
N TRP A 9 3.00 12.67 -1.08
CA TRP A 9 2.07 13.76 -1.31
C TRP A 9 0.69 13.18 -1.59
N VAL A 10 -0.33 13.72 -0.92
CA VAL A 10 -1.73 13.33 -1.13
C VAL A 10 -2.45 14.43 -1.90
N PHE A 11 -3.47 14.04 -2.67
CA PHE A 11 -4.32 14.96 -3.41
C PHE A 11 -5.68 15.05 -2.72
N ASP A 12 -5.91 16.18 -2.07
CA ASP A 12 -7.13 16.47 -1.31
C ASP A 12 -8.20 17.06 -2.23
N VAL A 13 -9.37 16.42 -2.32
CA VAL A 13 -10.50 16.89 -3.15
C VAL A 13 -11.17 18.07 -2.47
N GLN A 14 -11.20 19.22 -3.11
CA GLN A 14 -11.71 20.48 -2.55
C GLN A 14 -13.22 20.71 -2.80
N ASN A 15 -13.81 20.01 -3.77
CA ASN A 15 -15.23 20.10 -4.12
C ASN A 15 -15.96 18.74 -4.05
N PRO A 16 -15.87 18.00 -2.93
CA PRO A 16 -16.35 16.62 -2.88
C PRO A 16 -17.87 16.49 -3.07
N GLU A 17 -18.66 17.45 -2.61
CA GLU A 17 -20.11 17.47 -2.81
C GLU A 17 -20.47 17.59 -4.30
N ASP A 18 -19.84 18.51 -5.03
CA ASP A 18 -20.08 18.71 -6.46
C ASP A 18 -19.71 17.48 -7.28
N VAL A 19 -18.59 16.84 -6.94
CA VAL A 19 -18.16 15.60 -7.59
C VAL A 19 -19.18 14.48 -7.35
N MET A 20 -19.65 14.33 -6.11
CA MET A 20 -20.57 13.24 -5.75
C MET A 20 -22.01 13.45 -6.23
N GLN A 21 -22.50 14.69 -6.28
CA GLN A 21 -23.89 14.99 -6.62
C GLN A 21 -24.09 15.34 -8.10
N HIS A 22 -23.14 16.07 -8.70
CA HIS A 22 -23.28 16.63 -10.04
C HIS A 22 -22.33 15.99 -11.06
N GLY A 23 -21.40 15.14 -10.62
CA GLY A 23 -20.37 14.57 -11.51
C GLY A 23 -19.38 15.62 -12.01
N SER A 24 -19.22 16.72 -11.27
CA SER A 24 -18.28 17.80 -11.61
C SER A 24 -16.83 17.33 -11.64
N VAL A 25 -15.99 18.05 -12.38
CA VAL A 25 -14.54 17.79 -12.41
C VAL A 25 -13.95 18.03 -11.00
N PRO A 26 -13.20 17.07 -10.43
CA PRO A 26 -12.60 17.23 -9.11
C PRO A 26 -11.48 18.28 -9.12
N ILE A 27 -11.49 19.15 -8.12
CA ILE A 27 -10.44 20.14 -7.85
C ILE A 27 -9.53 19.55 -6.77
N PHE A 28 -8.24 19.39 -7.08
CA PHE A 28 -7.27 18.81 -6.16
C PHE A 28 -6.35 19.85 -5.57
N LYS A 29 -6.05 19.70 -4.27
CA LYS A 29 -4.96 20.39 -3.59
C LYS A 29 -3.94 19.39 -3.10
N GLN A 30 -2.70 19.52 -3.54
CA GLN A 30 -1.61 18.67 -3.08
C GLN A 30 -1.23 19.03 -1.63
N LYS A 31 -1.06 18.02 -0.76
CA LYS A 31 -0.58 18.16 0.61
C LYS A 31 0.62 17.22 0.84
N GLY A 32 1.73 17.76 1.30
CA GLY A 32 2.95 16.99 1.61
C GLY A 32 4.19 17.88 1.69
N PRO A 33 5.37 17.30 1.95
CA PRO A 33 5.59 15.85 2.11
C PRO A 33 5.15 15.32 3.48
N TYR A 34 4.69 14.07 3.52
CA TYR A 34 4.68 13.23 4.72
C TYR A 34 5.83 12.24 4.60
N THR A 35 6.84 12.43 5.44
CA THR A 35 8.15 11.81 5.28
C THR A 35 8.32 10.64 6.22
N TYR A 36 8.85 9.54 5.68
CA TYR A 36 9.11 8.33 6.44
C TYR A 36 10.51 7.82 6.21
N ARG A 37 11.17 7.37 7.26
CA ARG A 37 12.44 6.65 7.20
C ARG A 37 12.17 5.16 6.99
N MET A 38 12.82 4.57 5.99
CA MET A 38 12.68 3.16 5.64
C MET A 38 14.05 2.46 5.54
N ARG A 39 14.04 1.12 5.48
CA ARG A 39 15.25 0.28 5.26
C ARG A 39 16.39 0.54 6.26
N TYR A 40 16.05 0.94 7.48
CA TYR A 40 17.03 1.14 8.55
C TYR A 40 17.35 -0.17 9.31
N ILE A 41 16.62 -1.25 9.02
CA ILE A 41 16.89 -2.60 9.52
C ILE A 41 17.63 -3.39 8.41
N PRO A 42 18.70 -4.14 8.77
CA PRO A 42 19.49 -4.90 7.81
C PRO A 42 18.70 -6.03 7.15
N LYS A 43 19.26 -6.59 6.08
CA LYS A 43 18.73 -7.80 5.44
C LYS A 43 18.82 -8.98 6.41
N GLU A 44 17.84 -9.87 6.35
CA GLU A 44 17.73 -11.05 7.22
C GLU A 44 17.88 -12.35 6.41
N ASN A 45 18.13 -13.45 7.11
CA ASN A 45 18.27 -14.80 6.55
C ASN A 45 19.25 -14.86 5.36
N ILE A 46 20.42 -14.25 5.55
CA ILE A 46 21.47 -14.24 4.53
C ILE A 46 22.08 -15.63 4.43
N MET A 47 22.03 -16.24 3.25
CA MET A 47 22.66 -17.53 2.98
C MET A 47 23.54 -17.43 1.74
N GLU A 48 24.77 -17.90 1.83
CA GLU A 48 25.70 -17.97 0.70
C GLU A 48 25.66 -19.35 0.04
N TYR A 49 25.83 -19.38 -1.27
CA TYR A 49 25.83 -20.61 -2.06
C TYR A 49 27.16 -20.78 -2.81
N ARG A 50 27.44 -22.03 -3.21
CA ARG A 50 28.68 -22.38 -3.93
C ARG A 50 28.73 -21.80 -5.35
N ASP A 51 27.60 -21.45 -5.95
CA ASP A 51 27.49 -20.88 -7.29
C ASP A 51 27.64 -19.35 -7.33
N ALA A 52 28.40 -18.80 -6.37
CA ALA A 52 28.63 -17.36 -6.19
C ALA A 52 27.35 -16.51 -6.13
N THR A 53 26.27 -17.09 -5.61
CA THR A 53 25.06 -16.36 -5.26
C THR A 53 24.88 -16.31 -3.75
N LEU A 54 24.05 -15.36 -3.30
CA LEU A 54 23.54 -15.33 -1.94
C LEU A 54 22.05 -15.04 -1.95
N SER A 55 21.33 -15.50 -0.93
CA SER A 55 19.93 -15.18 -0.72
C SER A 55 19.72 -14.33 0.52
N TYR A 56 18.64 -13.56 0.56
CA TYR A 56 18.24 -12.78 1.73
C TYR A 56 16.74 -12.43 1.69
N LEU A 57 16.21 -12.07 2.85
CA LEU A 57 14.93 -11.39 3.03
C LEU A 57 15.16 -9.90 3.32
N GLN A 58 14.34 -9.05 2.72
CA GLN A 58 14.34 -7.62 3.03
C GLN A 58 13.15 -7.30 3.93
N PRO A 59 13.36 -6.99 5.23
CA PRO A 59 12.29 -6.55 6.11
C PRO A 59 11.69 -5.24 5.61
N ASN A 60 10.36 -5.17 5.58
CA ASN A 60 9.60 -3.95 5.26
C ASN A 60 9.24 -3.26 6.56
N ILE A 61 9.97 -2.19 6.86
CA ILE A 61 9.79 -1.42 8.08
C ILE A 61 9.92 0.07 7.75
N ILE A 62 8.99 0.85 8.29
CA ILE A 62 8.87 2.28 8.03
C ILE A 62 8.46 3.02 9.31
N ILE A 63 9.11 4.17 9.56
CA ILE A 63 8.84 5.05 10.70
C ILE A 63 8.64 6.49 10.19
N PHE A 64 7.59 7.14 10.65
CA PHE A 64 7.29 8.53 10.32
C PHE A 64 8.34 9.51 10.88
N GLN A 65 8.62 10.58 10.14
CA GLN A 65 9.58 11.62 10.51
C GLN A 65 8.85 12.96 10.59
N PRO A 66 8.36 13.36 11.78
CA PRO A 66 7.58 14.57 11.95
C PRO A 66 8.36 15.83 11.57
N ASP A 67 9.64 15.90 11.95
CA ASP A 67 10.51 17.06 11.68
C ASP A 67 10.83 17.27 10.20
N MET A 68 10.54 16.27 9.35
CA MET A 68 10.73 16.31 7.91
C MET A 68 9.39 16.34 7.15
N SER A 69 8.28 16.53 7.85
CA SER A 69 6.93 16.46 7.28
C SER A 69 6.20 17.80 7.42
N VAL A 70 5.28 18.07 6.49
CA VAL A 70 4.45 19.28 6.52
C VAL A 70 3.45 19.31 7.68
N GLY A 71 3.08 18.14 8.19
CA GLY A 71 2.08 17.95 9.23
C GLY A 71 2.10 16.51 9.78
N PRO A 72 1.32 16.21 10.83
CA PRO A 72 1.24 14.89 11.42
C PRO A 72 0.55 13.86 10.50
N GLU A 73 0.78 12.56 10.72
CA GLU A 73 0.08 11.50 9.97
C GLU A 73 -1.44 11.47 10.22
N ASN A 74 -1.92 12.19 11.24
CA ASN A 74 -3.32 12.35 11.56
C ASN A 74 -4.01 13.44 10.72
N ASP A 75 -3.27 14.17 9.87
CA ASP A 75 -3.87 15.10 8.93
C ASP A 75 -4.85 14.38 8.02
N THR A 76 -6.03 14.98 7.87
CA THR A 76 -7.09 14.44 7.05
C THR A 76 -7.07 15.04 5.65
N PHE A 77 -7.60 14.27 4.70
CA PHE A 77 -7.87 14.71 3.34
C PHE A 77 -9.02 13.88 2.76
N THR A 78 -9.71 14.44 1.78
CA THR A 78 -10.79 13.77 1.06
C THR A 78 -10.24 13.12 -0.20
N THR A 79 -10.51 11.82 -0.35
CA THR A 79 -10.05 11.00 -1.46
C THR A 79 -11.06 9.91 -1.79
N VAL A 80 -10.79 9.13 -2.83
CA VAL A 80 -11.64 8.01 -3.25
C VAL A 80 -11.70 6.95 -2.16
N ASN A 81 -12.90 6.41 -1.94
CA ASN A 81 -13.10 5.24 -1.09
C ASN A 81 -12.62 3.98 -1.81
N LEU A 82 -11.42 3.54 -1.43
CA LEU A 82 -10.73 2.39 -2.01
C LEU A 82 -11.58 1.11 -1.95
N ALA A 83 -12.33 0.88 -0.87
CA ALA A 83 -13.17 -0.30 -0.73
C ALA A 83 -14.37 -0.28 -1.68
N VAL A 84 -15.06 0.86 -1.75
CA VAL A 84 -16.23 1.09 -2.61
C VAL A 84 -15.87 0.93 -4.09
N VAL A 85 -14.70 1.39 -4.52
CA VAL A 85 -14.29 1.27 -5.94
C VAL A 85 -13.71 -0.10 -6.29
N SER A 86 -13.04 -0.78 -5.34
CA SER A 86 -12.34 -2.03 -5.63
C SER A 86 -13.25 -3.26 -5.55
N ALA A 87 -14.18 -3.31 -4.58
CA ALA A 87 -15.01 -4.49 -4.37
C ALA A 87 -15.89 -4.85 -5.60
N PRO A 88 -16.60 -3.93 -6.25
CA PRO A 88 -17.42 -4.27 -7.42
C PRO A 88 -16.62 -4.77 -8.62
N VAL A 89 -15.36 -4.34 -8.75
CA VAL A 89 -14.44 -4.78 -9.82
C VAL A 89 -13.98 -6.22 -9.60
N LEU A 90 -13.73 -6.59 -8.34
CA LEU A 90 -13.31 -7.94 -7.96
C LEU A 90 -14.46 -8.96 -8.01
N TYR A 91 -15.69 -8.53 -7.74
CA TYR A 91 -16.86 -9.41 -7.66
C TYR A 91 -17.93 -9.02 -8.69
N LYS A 92 -17.78 -9.54 -9.91
CA LYS A 92 -18.65 -9.20 -11.06
C LYS A 92 -19.98 -9.97 -11.13
N ASN A 93 -20.24 -10.88 -10.20
CA ASN A 93 -21.50 -11.63 -10.17
C ASN A 93 -22.66 -10.66 -9.82
N GLY A 94 -23.69 -10.60 -10.66
CA GLY A 94 -24.81 -9.65 -10.49
C GLY A 94 -25.53 -9.76 -9.14
N PHE A 95 -25.67 -10.97 -8.59
CA PHE A 95 -26.25 -11.15 -7.25
C PHE A 95 -25.35 -10.56 -6.15
N ILE A 96 -24.03 -10.71 -6.30
CA ILE A 96 -23.06 -10.14 -5.35
C ILE A 96 -23.04 -8.61 -5.47
N GLN A 97 -23.11 -8.06 -6.69
CA GLN A 97 -23.19 -6.61 -6.88
C GLN A 97 -24.43 -6.00 -6.22
N PHE A 98 -25.59 -6.64 -6.36
CA PHE A 98 -26.81 -6.22 -5.67
C PHE A 98 -26.63 -6.21 -4.14
N LEU A 99 -26.01 -7.24 -3.57
CA LEU A 99 -25.72 -7.29 -2.13
C LEU A 99 -24.70 -6.20 -1.71
N MET A 100 -23.71 -5.91 -2.55
CA MET A 100 -22.75 -4.82 -2.30
C MET A 100 -23.43 -3.48 -2.18
N ASP A 101 -24.38 -3.16 -3.05
CA ASP A 101 -25.14 -1.91 -2.98
C ASP A 101 -25.92 -1.78 -1.65
N ILE A 102 -26.53 -2.87 -1.19
CA ILE A 102 -27.22 -2.90 0.11
C ILE A 102 -26.22 -2.64 1.25
N TRP A 103 -25.08 -3.31 1.25
CA TRP A 103 -24.06 -3.15 2.30
C TRP A 103 -23.42 -1.75 2.29
N MET A 104 -23.13 -1.19 1.12
CA MET A 104 -22.61 0.18 0.98
C MET A 104 -23.58 1.22 1.53
N ARG A 105 -24.87 1.10 1.19
CA ARG A 105 -25.93 1.97 1.73
C ARG A 105 -26.08 1.83 3.25
N SER A 106 -26.07 0.59 3.76
CA SER A 106 -26.13 0.31 5.20
C SER A 106 -24.94 0.91 5.96
N ALA A 107 -23.76 0.85 5.38
CA ALA A 107 -22.54 1.44 5.94
C ALA A 107 -22.43 2.96 5.73
N LYS A 108 -23.40 3.58 5.04
CA LYS A 108 -23.35 4.99 4.61
C LYS A 108 -22.05 5.33 3.86
N SER A 109 -21.50 4.37 3.14
CA SER A 109 -20.25 4.54 2.39
C SER A 109 -20.52 5.30 1.11
N LYS A 110 -19.65 6.26 0.81
CA LYS A 110 -19.72 7.14 -0.36
C LYS A 110 -18.50 6.91 -1.25
N PHE A 111 -18.58 7.38 -2.50
CA PHE A 111 -17.48 7.34 -3.45
C PHE A 111 -16.25 8.10 -2.96
N LEU A 112 -16.44 9.29 -2.37
CA LEU A 112 -15.39 10.03 -1.68
C LEU A 112 -15.51 9.82 -0.17
N GLN A 113 -14.37 9.80 0.50
CA GLN A 113 -14.27 9.71 1.95
C GLN A 113 -13.17 10.61 2.48
N THR A 114 -13.33 11.08 3.72
CA THR A 114 -12.29 11.82 4.44
C THR A 114 -11.61 10.89 5.42
N ARG A 115 -10.29 10.76 5.30
CA ARG A 115 -9.46 9.88 6.13
C ARG A 115 -8.13 10.54 6.45
N THR A 116 -7.46 10.04 7.48
CA THR A 116 -6.11 10.45 7.82
C THR A 116 -5.08 9.90 6.82
N VAL A 117 -3.93 10.56 6.71
CA VAL A 117 -2.78 10.06 5.93
C VAL A 117 -2.36 8.67 6.41
N LYS A 118 -2.31 8.47 7.73
CA LYS A 118 -1.99 7.18 8.34
C LYS A 118 -2.92 6.06 7.89
N GLU A 119 -4.23 6.31 7.93
CA GLU A 119 -5.26 5.34 7.53
C GLU A 119 -5.12 4.96 6.05
N ILE A 120 -4.99 5.94 5.16
CA ILE A 120 -4.91 5.67 3.72
C ILE A 120 -3.61 4.94 3.34
N LEU A 121 -2.47 5.32 3.92
CA LEU A 121 -1.19 4.68 3.61
C LEU A 121 -1.09 3.27 4.22
N TRP A 122 -1.43 3.13 5.49
CA TRP A 122 -1.06 1.94 6.28
C TRP A 122 -2.22 1.03 6.64
N GLY A 123 -3.46 1.44 6.37
CA GLY A 123 -4.63 0.61 6.60
C GLY A 123 -5.61 1.22 7.59
N TYR A 124 -6.90 1.12 7.26
CA TYR A 124 -8.01 1.35 8.18
C TYR A 124 -9.08 0.28 7.97
N GLU A 125 -9.85 0.00 9.01
CA GLU A 125 -10.95 -0.96 8.91
C GLU A 125 -12.16 -0.31 8.24
N ASP A 126 -12.53 -0.80 7.06
CA ASP A 126 -13.55 -0.16 6.24
C ASP A 126 -14.97 -0.53 6.70
N PRO A 127 -15.85 0.47 6.99
CA PRO A 127 -17.21 0.21 7.45
C PRO A 127 -18.06 -0.61 6.47
N PHE A 128 -17.85 -0.48 5.16
CA PHE A 128 -18.55 -1.26 4.16
C PHE A 128 -18.03 -2.70 4.14
N LEU A 129 -16.72 -2.92 4.12
CA LEU A 129 -16.16 -4.28 4.14
C LEU A 129 -16.57 -5.05 5.40
N LYS A 130 -16.68 -4.38 6.55
CA LYS A 130 -17.20 -4.96 7.81
C LYS A 130 -18.58 -5.59 7.66
N LYS A 131 -19.44 -5.02 6.81
CA LYS A 131 -20.80 -5.52 6.59
C LYS A 131 -20.84 -6.78 5.73
N ILE A 132 -19.77 -7.09 5.00
CA ILE A 132 -19.71 -8.24 4.11
C ILE A 132 -19.47 -9.53 4.93
N PRO A 133 -20.42 -10.48 4.96
CA PRO A 133 -20.34 -11.68 5.79
C PRO A 133 -19.46 -12.78 5.19
N ILE A 134 -18.40 -12.41 4.46
CA ILE A 134 -17.45 -13.34 3.83
C ILE A 134 -16.15 -13.29 4.64
N LYS A 135 -15.87 -14.37 5.38
CA LYS A 135 -14.70 -14.46 6.28
C LYS A 135 -13.35 -14.32 5.58
N LYS A 136 -13.26 -14.69 4.29
CA LYS A 136 -12.01 -14.61 3.52
C LYS A 136 -11.66 -13.19 3.05
N ILE A 137 -12.56 -12.22 3.21
CA ILE A 137 -12.33 -10.83 2.79
C ILE A 137 -11.69 -10.08 3.95
N ASP A 138 -10.49 -9.56 3.71
CA ASP A 138 -9.84 -8.63 4.62
C ASP A 138 -10.70 -7.37 4.78
N LYS A 139 -10.83 -6.91 6.02
CA LYS A 139 -11.64 -5.75 6.38
C LYS A 139 -10.83 -4.47 6.41
N VAL A 140 -9.50 -4.58 6.34
CA VAL A 140 -8.58 -3.45 6.34
C VAL A 140 -8.19 -3.08 4.91
N VAL A 141 -8.21 -1.78 4.61
CA VAL A 141 -7.81 -1.24 3.31
C VAL A 141 -6.79 -0.14 3.50
N GLY A 142 -5.72 -0.18 2.73
CA GLY A 142 -4.68 0.85 2.66
C GLY A 142 -3.78 0.63 1.45
N ILE A 143 -3.13 1.68 0.97
CA ILE A 143 -2.31 1.63 -0.25
C ILE A 143 -1.10 0.70 -0.08
N PHE A 144 -0.47 0.73 1.09
CA PHE A 144 0.69 -0.10 1.41
C PHE A 144 0.37 -1.16 2.48
N TYR A 145 -0.91 -1.42 2.77
CA TYR A 145 -1.30 -2.39 3.78
C TYR A 145 -1.20 -3.85 3.25
N PRO A 146 -0.66 -4.79 4.03
CA PRO A 146 0.19 -4.60 5.19
C PRO A 146 1.63 -4.23 4.79
N TYR A 147 2.28 -3.36 5.56
CA TYR A 147 3.68 -2.98 5.33
C TYR A 147 4.61 -3.47 6.44
N ASN A 148 4.45 -2.90 7.64
CA ASN A 148 5.31 -3.21 8.77
C ASN A 148 5.20 -4.69 9.16
N LYS A 149 6.35 -5.30 9.49
CA LYS A 149 6.47 -6.73 9.85
C LYS A 149 6.24 -7.71 8.69
N THR A 150 6.25 -7.22 7.46
CA THR A 150 6.31 -8.07 6.26
C THR A 150 7.74 -8.16 5.73
N PHE A 151 7.97 -9.09 4.83
CA PHE A 151 9.27 -9.28 4.18
C PHE A 151 9.07 -9.35 2.67
N ASN A 152 9.99 -8.73 1.93
CA ASN A 152 10.13 -8.96 0.50
C ASN A 152 11.19 -10.04 0.26
N GLY A 153 10.86 -11.01 -0.58
CA GLY A 153 11.73 -12.11 -0.97
C GLY A 153 11.24 -13.49 -0.51
N PRO A 154 12.10 -14.52 -0.62
CA PRO A 154 13.56 -14.40 -0.74
C PRO A 154 14.02 -13.84 -2.08
N TYR A 155 15.00 -12.94 -2.02
CA TYR A 155 15.82 -12.58 -3.17
C TYR A 155 17.00 -13.53 -3.22
N ARG A 156 17.39 -13.94 -4.42
CA ARG A 156 18.70 -14.55 -4.70
C ARG A 156 19.42 -13.64 -5.68
N ILE A 157 20.67 -13.28 -5.36
CA ILE A 157 21.47 -12.36 -6.15
C ILE A 157 22.86 -12.95 -6.38
N TYR A 158 23.54 -12.54 -7.44
CA TYR A 158 24.97 -12.80 -7.59
C TYR A 158 25.77 -11.97 -6.58
N SER A 159 26.69 -12.62 -5.86
CA SER A 159 27.56 -11.95 -4.87
C SER A 159 28.66 -11.11 -5.54
N GLY A 160 29.00 -11.43 -6.80
CA GLY A 160 30.11 -10.85 -7.53
C GLY A 160 31.46 -11.52 -7.28
N LYS A 161 31.49 -12.65 -6.55
CA LYS A 161 32.72 -13.41 -6.26
C LYS A 161 33.38 -13.96 -7.54
N ASP A 162 32.58 -14.44 -8.48
CA ASP A 162 33.08 -15.01 -9.74
C ASP A 162 33.27 -13.95 -10.83
N ASP A 163 32.32 -13.01 -10.93
CA ASP A 163 32.31 -11.93 -11.91
C ASP A 163 31.73 -10.67 -11.27
N ILE A 164 32.58 -9.65 -11.09
CA ILE A 164 32.21 -8.39 -10.46
C ILE A 164 31.11 -7.66 -11.22
N ASN A 165 31.00 -7.87 -12.55
CA ASN A 165 29.97 -7.26 -13.39
C ASN A 165 28.57 -7.79 -13.08
N LYS A 166 28.46 -8.96 -12.43
CA LYS A 166 27.17 -9.55 -12.04
C LYS A 166 26.72 -9.15 -10.64
N LYS A 167 27.57 -8.46 -9.86
CA LYS A 167 27.29 -8.15 -8.46
C LYS A 167 25.93 -7.46 -8.28
N GLY A 168 25.06 -8.03 -7.45
CA GLY A 168 23.76 -7.47 -7.12
C GLY A 168 22.64 -7.77 -8.13
N ILE A 169 22.95 -8.39 -9.28
CA ILE A 169 21.92 -8.83 -10.23
C ILE A 169 21.07 -9.94 -9.59
N ILE A 170 19.76 -9.79 -9.65
CA ILE A 170 18.79 -10.74 -9.11
C ILE A 170 18.70 -11.96 -10.03
N THR A 171 18.93 -13.15 -9.47
CA THR A 171 18.76 -14.43 -10.16
C THR A 171 17.36 -14.98 -9.98
N THR A 172 16.79 -14.88 -8.78
CA THR A 172 15.41 -15.27 -8.50
C THR A 172 14.78 -14.36 -7.45
N TYR A 173 13.47 -14.15 -7.57
CA TYR A 173 12.62 -13.55 -6.55
C TYR A 173 11.50 -14.54 -6.21
N ASN A 174 11.27 -14.80 -4.92
CA ASN A 174 10.33 -15.82 -4.45
C ASN A 174 10.56 -17.19 -5.11
N ASN A 175 11.84 -17.58 -5.24
CA ASN A 175 12.27 -18.81 -5.87
C ASN A 175 11.89 -18.96 -7.36
N SER A 176 11.50 -17.86 -8.03
CA SER A 176 11.16 -17.84 -9.45
C SER A 176 12.02 -16.84 -10.22
N ARG A 177 12.32 -17.16 -11.49
CA ARG A 177 12.96 -16.24 -12.44
C ARG A 177 11.95 -15.32 -13.13
N ASN A 178 10.71 -15.79 -13.26
CA ASN A 178 9.62 -15.08 -13.90
C ASN A 178 8.55 -14.73 -12.87
N LEU A 179 7.96 -13.56 -13.02
CA LEU A 179 6.85 -13.14 -12.20
C LEU A 179 5.55 -13.67 -12.82
N LYS A 180 4.62 -14.10 -11.98
CA LYS A 180 3.30 -14.60 -12.40
C LYS A 180 2.30 -13.44 -12.38
N TYR A 181 2.48 -12.49 -13.28
CA TYR A 181 1.55 -11.37 -13.50
C TYR A 181 1.08 -11.31 -14.94
#